data_AF-A0A292PK78-F1
#
_entry.id   AF-A0A292PK78-F1
#
_cell.length_a   1.000
_cell.length_b   1.000
_cell.length_c   1.000
_cell.angle_alpha   90.00
_cell.angle_beta   90.00
_cell.angle_gamma   90.00
#
_symmetry.space_group_name_H-M   'P 1'
#
loop_
_entity.id
_entity.type
_entity.pdbx_description
1 polymer ?
#
loop_
_entity_poly.entity_id
_entity_poly.type
_entity_poly.pdbx_seq_one_letter_code
_entity_poly.pdbx_strand_id
1 'polypeptide(L)'
;LNDICGVGENCLFGNILIVLGGDFAQILPVVRKGNRGTTVEACLRRSFIWPKLKILLLHQNMRVRNRNDDQEFATWLSHMSYSPEYQGTISLSEFI
;
A
#
# COMPACT_ATOMS: atom_id res chain seq x y z
N LEU A 1 11.87 4.19 -4.05
CA LEU A 1 12.45 4.55 -2.74
C LEU A 1 13.96 4.44 -2.86
N ASN A 2 14.67 5.55 -2.66
CA ASN A 2 16.13 5.56 -2.64
C ASN A 2 16.59 5.39 -1.19
N ASP A 3 17.65 4.62 -1.00
CA ASP A 3 18.34 4.54 0.28
C ASP A 3 19.10 5.86 0.56
N ILE A 4 19.29 6.19 1.83
CA ILE A 4 20.07 7.34 2.30
C ILE A 4 21.56 7.08 2.07
N CYS A 5 21.98 5.85 2.37
CA CYS A 5 23.30 5.36 2.04
C CYS A 5 23.26 4.91 0.57
N GLY A 6 24.17 5.42 -0.25
CA GLY A 6 24.16 5.15 -1.69
C GLY A 6 24.19 3.65 -2.03
N VAL A 7 23.90 3.33 -3.30
CA VAL A 7 23.94 1.95 -3.79
C VAL A 7 25.38 1.41 -3.70
N GLY A 8 25.66 0.55 -2.72
CA GLY A 8 26.98 -0.06 -2.53
C GLY A 8 27.42 -0.22 -1.08
N GLU A 9 26.76 0.45 -0.13
CA GLU A 9 26.99 0.19 1.30
C GLU A 9 26.22 -1.07 1.72
N ASN A 10 26.89 -1.95 2.48
CA ASN A 10 26.35 -3.26 2.87
C ASN A 10 25.18 -3.19 3.86
N CYS A 11 24.78 -2.00 4.32
CA CYS A 11 23.64 -1.84 5.20
C CYS A 11 22.65 -0.78 4.71
N LEU A 12 21.37 -1.13 4.74
CA LEU A 12 20.27 -0.24 4.42
C LEU A 12 20.18 0.91 5.43
N PHE A 13 19.91 2.12 4.96
CA PHE A 13 19.64 3.31 5.77
C PHE A 13 20.70 3.59 6.84
N GLY A 14 21.97 3.23 6.61
CA GLY A 14 23.07 3.52 7.52
C GLY A 14 22.96 2.82 8.87
N ASN A 15 22.41 1.61 8.92
CA ASN A 15 22.10 0.86 10.15
C ASN A 15 21.01 1.50 11.04
N ILE A 16 20.25 2.47 10.53
CA ILE A 16 19.13 3.04 11.28
C ILE A 16 17.95 2.05 11.21
N LEU A 17 17.33 1.78 12.35
CA LEU A 17 16.09 1.00 12.40
C LEU A 17 14.95 1.80 11.75
N ILE A 18 14.44 1.30 10.63
CA ILE A 18 13.34 1.90 9.88
C ILE A 18 12.11 1.00 9.93
N VAL A 19 10.95 1.60 10.22
CA VAL A 19 9.64 0.98 10.03
C VAL A 19 8.92 1.72 8.92
N LEU A 20 8.63 1.02 7.82
CA LEU A 20 7.82 1.54 6.73
C LEU A 20 6.36 1.15 6.97
N GLY A 21 5.48 2.14 6.97
CA GLY A 21 4.03 1.94 7.12
C GLY A 21 3.28 2.50 5.92
N GLY A 22 2.16 1.85 5.58
CA GLY A 22 1.30 2.27 4.49
C GLY A 22 0.29 1.20 4.13
N ASP A 23 -0.59 1.53 3.20
CA ASP A 23 -1.58 0.62 2.65
C ASP A 23 -1.45 0.64 1.12
N PHE A 24 -1.24 -0.52 0.51
CA PHE A 24 -1.08 -0.63 -0.94
C PHE A 24 -2.39 -0.48 -1.72
N ALA A 25 -3.53 -0.46 -1.02
CA ALA A 25 -4.81 -0.04 -1.58
C ALA A 25 -4.94 1.49 -1.71
N GLN A 26 -3.98 2.27 -1.20
CA GLN A 26 -3.92 3.72 -1.42
C GLN A 26 -3.40 4.07 -2.82
N ILE A 27 -3.48 5.36 -3.16
CA ILE A 27 -3.03 5.88 -4.44
C ILE A 27 -1.55 5.58 -4.71
N LEU A 28 -1.23 5.32 -5.98
CA LEU A 28 0.14 5.09 -6.42
C LEU A 28 1.00 6.37 -6.28
N PRO A 29 2.34 6.24 -6.21
CA PRO A 29 3.24 7.38 -6.20
C PRO A 29 3.05 8.26 -7.44
N VAL A 30 3.02 9.57 -7.25
CA VAL A 30 2.92 10.53 -8.34
C VAL A 30 4.32 10.81 -8.92
N VAL A 31 4.53 10.46 -10.18
CA VAL A 31 5.75 10.79 -10.93
C VAL A 31 5.43 11.92 -11.91
N ARG A 32 5.99 13.10 -11.67
CA ARG A 32 5.75 14.28 -12.54
C ARG A 32 6.22 13.98 -13.96
N LYS A 33 5.34 14.19 -14.95
CA LYS A 33 5.58 13.86 -16.37
C LYS A 33 5.93 12.38 -16.60
N GLY A 34 5.65 11.51 -15.64
CA GLY A 34 5.84 10.08 -15.74
C GLY A 34 4.73 9.41 -16.54
N ASN A 35 5.05 8.28 -17.15
CA ASN A 35 4.07 7.35 -17.71
C ASN A 35 3.71 6.25 -16.70
N ARG A 36 2.74 5.39 -17.06
CA ARG A 36 2.31 4.26 -16.22
C ARG A 36 3.47 3.39 -15.74
N GLY A 37 4.43 3.08 -16.61
CA GLY A 37 5.60 2.29 -16.27
C GLY A 37 6.46 2.97 -15.20
N THR A 38 6.73 4.27 -15.35
CA THR A 38 7.50 5.02 -14.35
C THR A 38 6.81 5.12 -13.00
N THR A 39 5.47 5.23 -12.97
CA THR A 39 4.69 5.18 -11.72
C THR A 39 4.82 3.82 -11.04
N VAL A 40 4.72 2.72 -11.80
CA VAL A 40 4.89 1.37 -11.26
C VAL A 40 6.31 1.19 -10.70
N GLU A 41 7.34 1.61 -11.45
CA GLU A 41 8.74 1.50 -10.99
C GLU A 41 9.06 2.37 -9.77
N ALA A 42 8.29 3.45 -9.53
CA ALA A 42 8.42 4.24 -8.32
C ALA A 42 7.86 3.54 -7.06
N CYS A 43 7.01 2.51 -7.22
CA CYS A 43 6.41 1.79 -6.09
C CYS A 43 7.44 1.06 -5.23
N LEU A 44 7.20 1.03 -3.91
CA LEU A 44 8.07 0.33 -2.97
C LEU A 44 8.30 -1.15 -3.34
N ARG A 45 7.25 -1.84 -3.81
CA ARG A 45 7.32 -3.25 -4.27
C ARG A 45 8.25 -3.48 -5.46
N ARG A 46 8.62 -2.43 -6.20
CA ARG A 46 9.58 -2.49 -7.31
C ARG A 46 11.00 -2.11 -6.91
N SER A 47 11.19 -1.57 -5.69
CA SER A 47 12.51 -1.22 -5.18
C SER A 47 13.34 -2.46 -4.85
N PHE A 48 14.66 -2.37 -5.07
CA PHE A 48 15.65 -3.37 -4.64
C PHE A 48 15.64 -3.61 -3.12
N ILE A 49 15.07 -2.68 -2.34
CA ILE A 49 14.93 -2.79 -0.88
C ILE A 49 13.85 -3.79 -0.50
N TRP A 50 12.78 -3.91 -1.29
CA TRP A 50 11.61 -4.76 -0.97
C TRP A 50 11.95 -6.20 -0.53
N PRO A 51 12.77 -6.98 -1.27
CA PRO A 51 13.11 -8.34 -0.86
C PRO A 51 13.93 -8.43 0.44
N LYS A 52 14.48 -7.29 0.92
CA LYS A 52 15.25 -7.21 2.16
C LYS A 52 14.39 -6.82 3.38
N LEU A 53 13.11 -6.49 3.16
CA LEU A 53 12.20 -6.07 4.23
C LEU A 53 11.48 -7.25 4.86
N LYS A 54 11.30 -7.18 6.18
CA LYS A 54 10.35 -8.05 6.89
C LYS A 54 8.95 -7.47 6.76
N ILE A 55 8.02 -8.24 6.21
CA ILE A 55 6.62 -7.82 6.08
C ILE A 55 5.87 -8.11 7.37
N LEU A 56 5.16 -7.10 7.87
CA LEU A 56 4.25 -7.17 9.01
C LEU A 56 2.87 -6.70 8.54
N LEU A 57 1.83 -7.49 8.81
CA LEU A 57 0.46 -7.20 8.41
C LEU A 57 -0.36 -6.80 9.63
N LEU A 58 -1.12 -5.72 9.52
CA LEU A 58 -2.11 -5.32 10.51
C LEU A 58 -3.46 -5.91 10.08
N HIS A 59 -4.05 -6.74 10.93
CA HIS A 59 -5.32 -7.41 10.65
C HIS A 59 -6.53 -6.70 11.28
N GLN A 60 -6.31 -5.89 12.31
CA GLN A 60 -7.38 -5.20 13.02
C GLN A 60 -7.47 -3.74 12.58
N ASN A 61 -8.61 -3.39 11.98
CA ASN A 61 -8.94 -2.00 11.66
C ASN A 61 -9.54 -1.31 12.89
N MET A 62 -8.72 -0.54 13.61
CA MET A 62 -9.14 0.16 14.83
C MET A 62 -10.16 1.29 14.60
N ARG A 63 -10.41 1.68 13.34
CA ARG A 63 -11.43 2.70 13.01
C ARG A 63 -12.84 2.11 12.96
N VAL A 64 -12.96 0.82 12.65
CA VAL A 64 -14.23 0.11 12.61
C VAL A 64 -14.72 -0.09 14.03
N ARG A 65 -15.89 0.47 14.37
CA ARG A 65 -16.52 0.26 15.67
C ARG A 65 -17.38 -1.01 15.59
N ASN A 66 -17.70 -1.62 16.73
CA ASN A 66 -18.57 -2.80 16.82
C ASN A 66 -20.06 -2.44 16.57
N ARG A 67 -20.35 -1.81 15.44
CA ARG A 67 -21.70 -1.62 14.88
C ARG A 67 -21.77 -2.47 13.63
N ASN A 68 -22.92 -3.12 13.39
CA ASN A 68 -23.07 -4.04 12.26
C ASN A 68 -22.78 -3.34 10.92
N ASP A 69 -23.31 -2.13 10.73
CA ASP A 69 -23.13 -1.34 9.49
C ASP A 69 -21.65 -0.97 9.24
N ASP A 70 -20.90 -0.63 10.30
CA ASP A 70 -19.46 -0.30 10.19
C ASP A 70 -18.65 -1.53 9.73
N GLN A 71 -19.04 -2.73 10.17
CA GLN A 71 -18.38 -3.98 9.82
C GLN A 71 -18.69 -4.42 8.38
N GLU A 72 -19.91 -4.20 7.91
CA GLU A 72 -20.31 -4.47 6.53
C GLU A 72 -19.59 -3.52 5.55
N PHE A 73 -19.55 -2.22 5.87
CA PHE A 73 -18.82 -1.24 5.09
C PHE A 73 -17.31 -1.54 5.03
N ALA A 74 -16.70 -1.92 6.15
CA ALA A 74 -15.29 -2.30 6.18
C ALA A 74 -14.97 -3.56 5.36
N THR A 75 -15.88 -4.55 5.40
CA THR A 75 -15.78 -5.75 4.57
C THR A 75 -15.88 -5.40 3.08
N TRP A 76 -16.83 -4.54 2.73
CA TRP A 76 -17.00 -4.05 1.35
C TRP A 76 -15.76 -3.31 0.86
N LEU A 77 -15.19 -2.38 1.65
CA LEU A 77 -13.95 -1.66 1.31
C LEU A 77 -12.77 -2.61 1.10
N SER A 78 -12.64 -3.64 1.94
CA SER A 78 -11.59 -4.66 1.82
C SER A 78 -11.70 -5.44 0.51
N HIS A 79 -12.92 -5.88 0.14
CA HIS A 79 -13.15 -6.56 -1.13
C HIS A 79 -12.92 -5.64 -2.34
N MET A 80 -13.40 -4.40 -2.30
CA MET A 80 -13.21 -3.42 -3.37
C MET A 80 -11.71 -3.21 -3.69
N SER A 81 -10.86 -3.23 -2.67
CA SER A 81 -9.43 -2.95 -2.81
C SER A 81 -8.66 -4.04 -3.58
N TYR A 82 -9.12 -5.29 -3.55
CA TYR A 82 -8.35 -6.44 -4.05
C TYR A 82 -9.10 -7.37 -5.00
N SER A 83 -10.42 -7.26 -5.12
CA SER A 83 -11.20 -8.08 -6.04
C SER A 83 -11.21 -7.47 -7.45
N PRO A 84 -10.87 -8.26 -8.50
CA PRO A 84 -10.98 -7.82 -9.90
C PRO A 84 -12.37 -7.38 -10.31
N GLU A 85 -13.42 -7.84 -9.62
CA GLU A 85 -14.82 -7.49 -9.90
C GLU A 85 -15.10 -5.99 -9.72
N TYR A 86 -14.30 -5.29 -8.92
CA TYR A 86 -14.42 -3.85 -8.68
C TYR A 86 -13.43 -3.02 -9.49
N GLN A 87 -12.82 -3.58 -10.54
CA GLN A 87 -11.95 -2.83 -11.44
C GLN A 87 -12.75 -2.13 -12.54
N GLY A 88 -12.70 -0.80 -12.56
CA GLY A 88 -13.39 0.01 -13.57
C GLY A 88 -14.68 0.62 -13.04
N THR A 89 -15.78 0.47 -13.78
CA THR A 89 -17.09 0.96 -13.34
C THR A 89 -17.61 0.05 -12.24
N ILE A 90 -17.90 0.64 -11.08
CA ILE A 90 -18.45 -0.08 -9.93
C ILE A 90 -19.85 0.42 -9.61
N SER A 91 -20.72 -0.50 -9.21
CA SER A 91 -21.97 -0.16 -8.53
C SER A 91 -21.66 0.17 -7.08
N LEU A 92 -22.12 1.33 -6.61
CA LEU A 92 -21.95 1.71 -5.21
C LEU A 92 -22.85 0.84 -4.33
N SER A 93 -22.31 0.44 -3.18
CA SER A 93 -23.09 -0.25 -2.17
C SER A 93 -24.12 0.69 -1.55
N GLU A 94 -25.21 0.13 -1.02
CA GLU A 94 -26.23 0.86 -0.27
C GLU A 94 -25.73 1.48 1.05
N PHE A 95 -24.50 1.13 1.46
CA PHE A 95 -23.80 1.73 2.61
C PHE A 95 -23.03 3.02 2.29
N ILE A 96 -23.10 3.53 1.05
CA ILE A 96 -22.52 4.81 0.59
C ILE A 96 -23.65 5.81 0.31
#